data_AF-A0A7Y2FP09-F1
#
_entry.id   AF-A0A7Y2FP09-F1
#
_cell.length_a   1.000
_cell.length_b   1.000
_cell.length_c   1.000
_cell.angle_alpha   90.00
_cell.angle_beta   90.00
_cell.angle_gamma   90.00
#
_symmetry.space_group_name_H-M   'P 1'
#
loop_
_entity.id
_entity.type
_entity.pdbx_description
1 polymer ?
#
loop_
_entity_poly.entity_id
_entity_poly.type
_entity_poly.pdbx_seq_one_letter_code
_entity_poly.pdbx_strand_id
1 'polypeptide(L)'
;MKPAALAFFLTLVTAGSARAEAVGLSAEVTEHVREIHGRNPDLRDDAFSKMGGSSAASRAFLHCFATRYVELGEHGDLAETVEYFATGRRNSFNRESEAAGVSWNLRYVLGGRPANFRKELERTQARWALILFGGNDAQNENERVYFKRLVYLVEELAEMGVVPILGAALPRRNN
;
A
#
# COMPACT_ATOMS: atom_id res chain seq x y z
N MET A 1 24.33 52.66 42.84
CA MET A 1 24.41 51.46 41.99
C MET A 1 23.02 50.84 41.92
N LYS A 2 22.36 50.90 40.76
CA LYS A 2 21.03 50.32 40.52
C LYS A 2 21.20 49.16 39.53
N PRO A 3 20.77 47.92 39.82
CA PRO A 3 20.76 46.89 38.81
C PRO A 3 19.49 47.05 37.95
N ALA A 4 19.68 47.14 36.64
CA ALA A 4 18.63 47.04 35.64
C ALA A 4 18.21 45.58 35.50
N ALA A 5 16.94 45.27 35.73
CA ALA A 5 16.37 43.96 35.45
C ALA A 5 15.91 43.92 33.99
N LEU A 6 16.58 43.06 33.21
CA LEU A 6 16.34 42.78 31.80
C LEU A 6 15.09 41.89 31.68
N ALA A 7 14.04 42.38 31.03
CA ALA A 7 12.85 41.59 30.74
C ALA A 7 13.09 40.69 29.51
N PHE A 8 13.12 39.38 29.73
CA PHE A 8 13.14 38.38 28.66
C PHE A 8 11.70 38.08 28.22
N PHE A 9 11.31 38.57 27.04
CA PHE A 9 10.10 38.08 26.38
C PHE A 9 10.44 36.78 25.64
N LEU A 10 9.95 35.66 26.17
CA LEU A 10 9.99 34.37 25.48
C LEU A 10 8.79 34.32 24.52
N THR A 11 9.02 34.59 23.24
CA THR A 11 8.04 34.28 22.19
C THR A 11 8.02 32.77 21.97
N LEU A 12 6.99 32.10 22.50
CA LEU A 12 6.66 30.73 22.11
C LEU A 12 6.25 30.74 20.63
N VAL A 13 7.15 30.27 19.77
CA VAL A 13 6.80 29.85 18.41
C VAL A 13 5.99 28.58 18.55
N THR A 14 4.68 28.67 18.31
CA THR A 14 3.85 27.50 18.09
C THR A 14 4.31 26.87 16.79
N ALA A 15 5.01 25.73 16.88
CA ALA A 15 5.27 24.89 15.74
C ALA A 15 3.90 24.36 15.26
N GLY A 16 3.33 25.01 14.26
CA GLY A 16 2.18 24.48 13.54
C GLY A 16 2.61 23.17 12.89
N SER A 17 2.12 22.06 13.42
CA SER A 17 2.10 20.79 12.71
C SER A 17 1.39 21.04 11.38
N ALA A 18 2.14 21.03 10.29
CA ALA A 18 1.57 21.02 8.95
C ALA A 18 0.70 19.76 8.84
N ARG A 19 -0.61 19.92 9.02
CA ARG A 19 -1.57 18.88 8.63
C ARG A 19 -1.43 18.75 7.13
N ALA A 20 -1.06 17.56 6.64
CA ALA A 20 -1.31 17.24 5.25
C ALA A 20 -2.81 17.37 5.05
N GLU A 21 -3.24 18.39 4.30
CA GLU A 21 -4.63 18.52 3.89
C GLU A 21 -5.00 17.23 3.17
N ALA A 22 -6.17 16.66 3.46
CA ALA A 22 -6.63 15.45 2.80
C ALA A 22 -6.84 15.79 1.31
N VAL A 23 -5.82 15.59 0.50
CA VAL A 23 -5.90 15.78 -0.94
C VAL A 23 -6.80 14.67 -1.46
N GLY A 24 -8.07 15.00 -1.71
CA GLY A 24 -8.98 14.11 -2.40
C GLY A 24 -8.38 13.69 -3.74
N LEU A 25 -8.68 12.45 -4.17
CA LEU A 25 -8.33 12.02 -5.51
C LEU A 25 -9.00 12.96 -6.53
N SER A 26 -8.31 13.26 -7.63
CA SER A 26 -8.90 14.08 -8.69
C SER A 26 -10.13 13.38 -9.29
N ALA A 27 -10.97 14.15 -9.99
CA ALA A 27 -12.16 13.61 -10.65
C ALA A 27 -11.78 12.52 -11.66
N GLU A 28 -10.70 12.73 -12.40
CA GLU A 28 -10.17 11.82 -13.42
C GLU A 28 -9.69 10.50 -12.80
N VAL A 29 -8.94 10.57 -11.70
CA VAL A 29 -8.51 9.35 -10.98
C VAL A 29 -9.72 8.59 -10.43
N THR A 30 -10.69 9.33 -9.88
CA THR A 30 -11.91 8.73 -9.32
C THR A 30 -12.75 8.05 -10.40
N GLU A 31 -12.91 8.69 -11.56
CA GLU A 31 -13.60 8.12 -12.71
C GLU A 31 -12.89 6.86 -13.20
N HIS A 32 -11.57 6.91 -13.36
CA HIS A 32 -10.81 5.75 -13.82
C HIS A 32 -10.86 4.57 -12.84
N VAL A 33 -10.83 4.81 -11.53
CA VAL A 33 -11.03 3.76 -10.53
C VAL A 33 -12.42 3.13 -10.66
N ARG A 34 -13.46 3.91 -10.95
CA ARG A 34 -14.82 3.39 -11.20
C ARG A 34 -14.90 2.60 -12.50
N GLU A 35 -14.19 3.01 -13.55
CA GLU A 35 -14.10 2.24 -14.80
C GLU A 35 -13.47 0.87 -14.55
N ILE A 36 -12.35 0.81 -13.80
CA ILE A 36 -11.72 -0.45 -13.41
C ILE A 36 -12.69 -1.29 -12.60
N HIS A 37 -13.34 -0.71 -11.59
CA HIS A 37 -14.35 -1.39 -10.75
C HIS A 37 -15.43 -2.07 -11.61
N GLY A 38 -15.97 -1.34 -12.59
CA GLY A 38 -17.02 -1.80 -13.50
C GLY A 38 -16.64 -2.97 -14.42
N ARG A 39 -15.35 -3.26 -14.61
CA ARG A 39 -14.89 -4.41 -15.42
C ARG A 39 -15.19 -5.76 -14.78
N ASN A 40 -15.31 -5.79 -13.45
CA ASN A 40 -15.66 -7.00 -12.71
C ASN A 40 -16.40 -6.63 -11.41
N PRO A 41 -17.74 -6.58 -11.42
CA PRO A 41 -18.53 -6.18 -10.25
C PRO A 41 -18.53 -7.23 -9.12
N ASP A 42 -18.09 -8.47 -9.39
CA ASP A 42 -18.15 -9.56 -8.42
C ASP A 42 -16.97 -9.59 -7.43
N LEU A 43 -15.92 -8.79 -7.69
CA LEU A 43 -14.80 -8.64 -6.76
C LEU A 43 -15.24 -7.98 -5.46
N ARG A 44 -14.58 -8.38 -4.39
CA ARG A 44 -14.82 -7.94 -3.02
C ARG A 44 -14.20 -6.58 -2.76
N ASP A 45 -15.06 -5.57 -2.63
CA ASP A 45 -14.65 -4.21 -2.26
C ASP A 45 -14.02 -4.15 -0.86
N ASP A 46 -14.40 -5.08 0.03
CA ASP A 46 -13.89 -5.25 1.40
C ASP A 46 -12.56 -6.03 1.50
N ALA A 47 -11.87 -6.25 0.38
CA ALA A 47 -10.65 -7.05 0.34
C ALA A 47 -9.55 -6.43 -0.52
N PHE A 48 -8.34 -6.42 0.04
CA PHE A 48 -7.11 -6.14 -0.70
C PHE A 48 -6.17 -7.35 -0.71
N SER A 49 -5.35 -7.43 -1.76
CA SER A 49 -4.23 -8.36 -1.91
C SER A 49 -2.91 -7.61 -1.76
N LYS A 50 -1.98 -8.17 -0.97
CA LYS A 50 -0.61 -7.64 -0.82
C LYS A 50 0.29 -8.28 -1.87
N MET A 51 1.00 -7.52 -2.69
CA MET A 51 1.91 -8.07 -3.72
C MET A 51 3.27 -7.40 -3.59
N GLY A 52 4.36 -8.16 -3.44
CA GLY A 52 5.66 -7.52 -3.27
C GLY A 52 6.82 -8.43 -2.87
N GLY A 53 7.95 -7.80 -2.56
CA GLY A 53 9.12 -8.48 -1.98
C GLY A 53 8.97 -8.75 -0.48
N SER A 54 10.11 -8.93 0.20
CA SER A 54 10.18 -9.28 1.63
C SER A 54 9.39 -8.34 2.54
N SER A 55 9.30 -7.04 2.21
CA SER A 55 8.54 -6.09 3.01
C SER A 55 7.05 -6.38 3.02
N ALA A 56 6.45 -6.66 1.85
CA ALA A 56 5.02 -7.00 1.75
C ALA A 56 4.70 -8.39 2.32
N ALA A 57 5.69 -9.31 2.30
CA ALA A 57 5.58 -10.63 2.90
C ALA A 57 5.76 -10.62 4.44
N SER A 58 6.36 -9.57 4.99
CA SER A 58 6.66 -9.48 6.42
C SER A 58 5.41 -9.25 7.24
N ARG A 59 5.33 -9.87 8.42
CA ARG A 59 4.31 -9.56 9.44
C ARG A 59 4.43 -8.12 9.97
N ALA A 60 5.55 -7.43 9.75
CA ALA A 60 5.65 -6.02 10.07
C ALA A 60 4.78 -5.14 9.15
N PHE A 61 4.40 -5.64 7.97
CA PHE A 61 3.57 -4.89 7.03
C PHE A 61 2.10 -5.19 7.27
N LEU A 62 1.42 -4.21 7.88
CA LEU A 62 -0.02 -4.13 8.09
C LEU A 62 -0.67 -5.18 9.02
N HIS A 63 0.01 -6.27 9.43
CA HIS A 63 -0.62 -7.27 10.31
C HIS A 63 -1.06 -6.71 11.68
N CYS A 64 -0.49 -5.60 12.15
CA CYS A 64 -0.92 -4.95 13.39
C CYS A 64 -2.40 -4.56 13.36
N PHE A 65 -2.93 -4.22 12.18
CA PHE A 65 -4.34 -3.88 11.97
C PHE A 65 -5.29 -5.09 12.05
N ALA A 66 -4.76 -6.32 12.11
CA ALA A 66 -5.57 -7.51 12.31
C ALA A 66 -5.81 -7.85 13.79
N THR A 67 -5.25 -7.09 14.71
CA THR A 67 -5.37 -7.34 16.14
C THR A 67 -6.64 -6.70 16.71
N ARG A 68 -7.07 -7.15 17.90
CA ARG A 68 -8.26 -6.59 18.57
C ARG A 68 -8.07 -5.12 18.98
N TYR A 69 -6.83 -4.69 19.21
CA TYR A 69 -6.52 -3.37 19.75
C TYR A 69 -5.54 -2.67 18.82
N VAL A 70 -6.07 -1.76 18.01
CA VAL A 70 -5.28 -0.89 17.12
C VAL A 70 -5.28 0.50 17.73
N GLU A 71 -4.09 1.00 18.06
CA GLU A 71 -3.91 2.38 18.50
C GLU A 71 -3.66 3.26 17.26
N LEU A 72 -4.66 4.05 16.88
CA LEU A 72 -4.58 4.94 15.72
C LEU A 72 -4.06 6.34 16.07
N GLY A 73 -3.93 6.66 17.36
CA GLY A 73 -3.50 7.98 17.82
C GLY A 73 -4.41 9.08 17.28
N GLU A 74 -3.82 10.09 16.63
CA GLU A 74 -4.56 11.20 16.03
C GLU A 74 -5.36 10.82 14.77
N HIS A 75 -5.16 9.62 14.22
CA HIS A 75 -5.79 9.13 12.99
C HIS A 75 -7.01 8.25 13.24
N GLY A 76 -7.83 8.63 14.23
CA GLY A 76 -9.06 7.92 14.57
C GLY A 76 -10.06 7.83 13.41
N ASP A 77 -9.96 8.73 12.43
CA ASP A 77 -10.71 8.73 11.18
C ASP A 77 -10.46 7.48 10.30
N LEU A 78 -9.33 6.79 10.49
CA LEU A 78 -9.02 5.54 9.77
C LEU A 78 -9.69 4.30 10.39
N ALA A 79 -10.33 4.41 11.55
CA ALA A 79 -10.90 3.26 12.26
C ALA A 79 -11.91 2.49 11.40
N GLU A 80 -12.81 3.21 10.72
CA GLU A 80 -13.80 2.61 9.82
C GLU A 80 -13.13 1.90 8.63
N THR A 81 -12.06 2.47 8.08
CA THR A 81 -11.30 1.84 6.99
C THR A 81 -10.61 0.56 7.45
N VAL A 82 -10.02 0.58 8.65
CA VAL A 82 -9.40 -0.61 9.24
C VAL A 82 -10.46 -1.68 9.49
N GLU A 83 -11.60 -1.32 10.07
CA GLU A 83 -12.70 -2.26 10.30
C GLU A 83 -13.21 -2.86 8.97
N TYR A 84 -13.43 -2.03 7.96
CA TYR A 84 -13.93 -2.43 6.64
C TYR A 84 -13.11 -3.56 6.00
N PHE A 85 -11.77 -3.47 6.06
CA PHE A 85 -10.88 -4.51 5.53
C PHE A 85 -10.60 -5.67 6.51
N ALA A 86 -11.06 -5.56 7.76
CA ALA A 86 -10.92 -6.58 8.80
C ALA A 86 -12.14 -7.51 8.92
N THR A 87 -13.33 -7.10 8.46
CA THR A 87 -14.62 -7.76 8.73
C THR A 87 -15.07 -8.82 7.71
N GLY A 88 -14.33 -9.02 6.61
CA GLY A 88 -14.70 -9.99 5.57
C GLY A 88 -14.48 -11.47 5.90
N ARG A 89 -14.81 -12.39 4.97
CA ARG A 89 -14.58 -13.85 5.10
C ARG A 89 -13.13 -14.21 5.47
N ARG A 90 -12.18 -13.31 5.16
CA ARG A 90 -10.78 -13.31 5.60
C ARG A 90 -10.34 -11.87 5.80
N ASN A 91 -9.68 -11.60 6.92
CA ASN A 91 -9.03 -10.33 7.22
C ASN A 91 -7.85 -10.12 6.24
N SER A 92 -7.87 -9.04 5.45
CA SER A 92 -6.83 -8.79 4.44
C SER A 92 -5.47 -8.46 5.06
N PHE A 93 -5.45 -7.92 6.28
CA PHE A 93 -4.23 -7.53 6.98
C PHE A 93 -3.36 -8.73 7.37
N ASN A 94 -3.96 -9.79 7.92
CA ASN A 94 -3.20 -10.95 8.43
C ASN A 94 -3.02 -12.10 7.43
N ARG A 95 -3.53 -11.97 6.21
CA ARG A 95 -3.40 -13.01 5.18
C ARG A 95 -1.95 -13.13 4.70
N GLU A 96 -1.47 -14.36 4.55
CA GLU A 96 -0.17 -14.65 3.92
C GLU A 96 -0.32 -14.68 2.39
N SER A 97 0.29 -13.70 1.72
CA SER A 97 0.15 -13.51 0.27
C SER A 97 0.87 -14.56 -0.56
N GLU A 98 0.18 -15.09 -1.57
CA GLU A 98 0.80 -15.92 -2.62
C GLU A 98 1.49 -15.08 -3.69
N ALA A 99 1.25 -13.77 -3.67
CA ALA A 99 1.86 -12.77 -4.53
C ALA A 99 2.98 -11.98 -3.83
N ALA A 100 3.41 -12.39 -2.62
CA ALA A 100 4.53 -11.79 -1.94
C ALA A 100 5.48 -12.83 -1.35
N GLY A 101 6.79 -12.53 -1.38
CA GLY A 101 7.77 -13.44 -0.81
C GLY A 101 9.14 -12.82 -0.63
N VAL A 102 9.96 -13.47 0.20
CA VAL A 102 11.34 -13.06 0.44
C VAL A 102 12.13 -13.14 -0.86
N SER A 103 12.87 -12.07 -1.18
CA SER A 103 13.65 -11.94 -2.42
C SER A 103 12.81 -11.96 -3.71
N TRP A 104 11.49 -11.78 -3.63
CA TRP A 104 10.65 -11.69 -4.81
C TRP A 104 10.84 -10.36 -5.53
N ASN A 105 10.79 -10.44 -6.85
CA ASN A 105 10.77 -9.34 -7.82
C ASN A 105 9.61 -9.61 -8.79
N LEU A 106 9.40 -8.73 -9.77
CA LEU A 106 8.26 -8.89 -10.70
C LEU A 106 8.30 -10.19 -11.52
N ARG A 107 9.48 -10.79 -11.74
CA ARG A 107 9.57 -12.10 -12.41
C ARG A 107 8.85 -13.19 -11.61
N TYR A 108 8.93 -13.15 -10.28
CA TYR A 108 8.30 -14.16 -9.43
C TYR A 108 6.79 -14.01 -9.37
N VAL A 109 6.28 -12.78 -9.26
CA VAL A 109 4.83 -12.56 -9.19
C VAL A 109 4.12 -12.87 -10.50
N LEU A 110 4.79 -12.60 -11.63
CA LEU A 110 4.32 -12.92 -12.99
C LEU A 110 4.61 -14.37 -13.38
N GLY A 111 5.43 -15.08 -12.60
CA GLY A 111 5.83 -16.45 -12.87
C GLY A 111 4.80 -17.47 -12.39
N GLY A 112 4.85 -18.68 -12.97
CA GLY A 112 3.98 -19.81 -12.63
C GLY A 112 2.89 -20.07 -13.66
N ARG A 113 2.15 -21.17 -13.47
CA ARG A 113 0.94 -21.53 -14.23
C ARG A 113 -0.15 -22.03 -13.26
N PRO A 114 -1.16 -21.21 -12.91
CA PRO A 114 -1.30 -19.80 -13.26
C PRO A 114 -0.22 -18.92 -12.57
N ALA A 115 -0.07 -17.68 -13.03
CA ALA A 115 0.83 -16.71 -12.42
C ALA A 115 0.47 -16.46 -10.95
N ASN A 116 1.46 -16.16 -10.09
CA ASN A 116 1.24 -16.03 -8.66
C ASN A 116 0.26 -14.90 -8.27
N PHE A 117 0.25 -13.77 -8.99
CA PHE A 117 -0.78 -12.74 -8.76
C PHE A 117 -2.21 -13.25 -9.03
N ARG A 118 -2.39 -14.13 -10.03
CA ARG A 118 -3.69 -14.71 -10.36
C ARG A 118 -4.15 -15.68 -9.27
N LYS A 119 -3.26 -16.52 -8.74
CA LYS A 119 -3.57 -17.39 -7.59
C LYS A 119 -4.01 -16.61 -6.35
N GLU A 120 -3.33 -15.49 -6.08
CA GLU A 120 -3.70 -14.61 -4.97
C GLU A 120 -5.13 -14.08 -5.16
N LEU A 121 -5.43 -13.55 -6.35
CA LEU A 121 -6.75 -13.01 -6.67
C LEU A 121 -7.85 -14.07 -6.70
N GLU A 122 -7.57 -15.28 -7.19
CA GLU A 122 -8.51 -16.40 -7.12
C GLU A 122 -8.93 -16.69 -5.67
N ARG A 123 -8.00 -16.56 -4.71
CA ARG A 123 -8.24 -16.85 -3.29
C ARG A 123 -8.86 -15.69 -2.52
N THR A 124 -8.54 -14.45 -2.88
CA THR A 124 -9.01 -13.27 -2.15
C THR A 124 -10.27 -12.67 -2.75
N GLN A 125 -10.43 -12.80 -4.07
CA GLN A 125 -11.37 -12.03 -4.89
C GLN A 125 -11.24 -10.52 -4.64
N ALA A 126 -10.04 -10.06 -4.30
CA ALA A 126 -9.82 -8.68 -3.85
C ALA A 126 -10.07 -7.64 -4.94
N ARG A 127 -10.77 -6.57 -4.60
CA ARG A 127 -10.89 -5.37 -5.44
C ARG A 127 -9.58 -4.60 -5.54
N TRP A 128 -8.76 -4.62 -4.49
CA TRP A 128 -7.58 -3.77 -4.40
C TRP A 128 -6.29 -4.59 -4.40
N ALA A 129 -5.24 -4.09 -5.07
CA ALA A 129 -3.92 -4.69 -5.06
C ALA A 129 -2.88 -3.69 -4.56
N LEU A 130 -2.29 -3.93 -3.39
CA LEU A 130 -1.18 -3.15 -2.86
C LEU A 130 0.13 -3.70 -3.43
N ILE A 131 0.79 -2.94 -4.31
CA ILE A 131 1.93 -3.41 -5.10
C ILE A 131 3.22 -2.73 -4.58
N LEU A 132 4.12 -3.52 -4.00
CA LEU A 132 5.40 -3.10 -3.43
C LEU A 132 6.55 -3.92 -4.02
N PHE A 133 6.83 -3.72 -5.32
CA PHE A 133 8.00 -4.24 -6.01
C PHE A 133 9.03 -3.14 -6.27
N GLY A 134 10.20 -3.50 -6.83
CA GLY A 134 11.25 -2.54 -7.21
C GLY A 134 12.57 -2.77 -6.47
N GLY A 135 12.54 -3.12 -5.17
CA GLY A 135 13.78 -3.29 -4.39
C GLY A 135 14.70 -4.40 -4.90
N ASN A 136 14.15 -5.59 -5.20
CA ASN A 136 14.91 -6.71 -5.78
C ASN A 136 14.96 -6.65 -7.32
N ASP A 137 14.11 -5.84 -7.95
CA ASP A 137 14.14 -5.61 -9.39
C ASP A 137 15.34 -4.72 -9.76
N ALA A 138 15.61 -3.68 -8.97
CA ALA A 138 16.75 -2.77 -9.12
C ALA A 138 18.10 -3.50 -9.04
N GLN A 139 18.21 -4.57 -8.25
CA GLN A 139 19.44 -5.39 -8.17
C GLN A 139 19.81 -6.07 -9.50
N ASN A 140 18.85 -6.22 -10.43
CA ASN A 140 19.14 -6.78 -11.75
C ASN A 140 19.59 -5.71 -12.76
N GLU A 141 19.74 -4.45 -12.31
CA GLU A 141 20.27 -3.31 -13.07
C GLU A 141 19.64 -3.11 -14.46
N ASN A 142 18.36 -3.48 -14.60
CA ASN A 142 17.64 -3.38 -15.86
C ASN A 142 16.26 -2.73 -15.65
N GLU A 143 16.28 -1.40 -15.57
CA GLU A 143 15.10 -0.57 -15.37
C GLU A 143 14.04 -0.79 -16.45
N ARG A 144 14.44 -0.99 -17.72
CA ARG A 144 13.50 -1.23 -18.83
C ARG A 144 12.68 -2.51 -18.61
N VAL A 145 13.34 -3.58 -18.16
CA VAL A 145 12.67 -4.84 -17.85
C VAL A 145 11.77 -4.71 -16.63
N TYR A 146 12.21 -3.97 -15.60
CA TYR A 146 11.38 -3.65 -14.43
C TYR A 146 10.11 -2.91 -14.85
N PHE A 147 10.26 -1.80 -15.58
CA PHE A 147 9.15 -0.97 -16.05
C PHE A 147 8.16 -1.78 -16.90
N LYS A 148 8.66 -2.54 -17.89
CA LYS A 148 7.81 -3.38 -18.74
C LYS A 148 6.98 -4.38 -17.93
N ARG A 149 7.57 -5.01 -16.92
CA ARG A 149 6.86 -5.98 -16.06
C ARG A 149 5.87 -5.31 -15.11
N LEU A 150 6.20 -4.12 -14.61
CA LEU A 150 5.31 -3.39 -13.71
C LEU A 150 4.07 -2.92 -14.45
N VAL A 151 4.26 -2.32 -15.63
CA VAL A 151 3.17 -1.90 -16.52
C VAL A 151 2.30 -3.11 -16.88
N TYR A 152 2.92 -4.22 -17.29
CA TYR A 152 2.17 -5.45 -17.58
C TYR A 152 1.32 -5.92 -16.39
N LEU A 153 1.87 -5.95 -15.17
CA LEU A 153 1.11 -6.32 -13.98
C LEU A 153 -0.05 -5.35 -13.73
N VAL A 154 0.18 -4.04 -13.85
CA VAL A 154 -0.85 -3.00 -13.64
C VAL A 154 -1.98 -3.12 -14.66
N GLU A 155 -1.64 -3.31 -15.94
CA GLU A 155 -2.62 -3.48 -17.02
C GLU A 155 -3.46 -4.73 -16.79
N GLU A 156 -2.84 -5.87 -16.50
CA GLU A 156 -3.55 -7.13 -16.25
C GLU A 156 -4.48 -7.03 -15.03
N LEU A 157 -4.04 -6.39 -13.94
CA LEU A 157 -4.87 -6.17 -12.77
C LEU A 157 -6.08 -5.29 -13.12
N ALA A 158 -5.85 -4.16 -13.79
CA ALA A 158 -6.90 -3.26 -14.20
C ALA A 158 -7.89 -3.94 -15.16
N GLU A 159 -7.43 -4.73 -16.12
CA GLU A 159 -8.29 -5.51 -17.03
C GLU A 159 -9.17 -6.51 -16.28
N MET A 160 -8.65 -7.13 -15.21
CA MET A 160 -9.39 -8.03 -14.33
C MET A 160 -10.37 -7.30 -13.39
N GLY A 161 -10.40 -5.96 -13.42
CA GLY A 161 -11.19 -5.10 -12.53
C GLY A 161 -10.57 -4.87 -11.15
N VAL A 162 -9.32 -5.27 -10.94
CA VAL A 162 -8.58 -5.02 -9.69
C VAL A 162 -7.91 -3.66 -9.77
N VAL A 163 -8.14 -2.80 -8.79
CA VAL A 163 -7.55 -1.46 -8.72
C VAL A 163 -6.12 -1.55 -8.17
N PRO A 164 -5.09 -1.22 -8.97
CA PRO A 164 -3.70 -1.26 -8.52
C PRO A 164 -3.34 -0.02 -7.70
N ILE A 165 -2.74 -0.22 -6.53
CA ILE A 165 -2.21 0.83 -5.66
C ILE A 165 -0.69 0.63 -5.56
N LEU A 166 0.07 1.52 -6.19
CA LEU A 166 1.52 1.44 -6.25
C LEU A 166 2.17 2.05 -5.00
N GLY A 167 2.91 1.23 -4.27
CA GLY A 167 3.84 1.69 -3.24
C GLY A 167 5.23 1.89 -3.82
N ALA A 168 5.91 2.96 -3.38
CA ALA A 168 7.30 3.19 -3.75
C ALA A 168 8.21 2.07 -3.22
N ALA A 169 9.20 1.69 -4.02
CA ALA A 169 10.27 0.82 -3.54
C ALA A 169 10.98 1.49 -2.35
N LEU A 170 11.18 0.73 -1.28
CA LEU A 170 11.85 1.25 -0.10
C LEU A 170 13.31 1.63 -0.45
N PRO A 171 13.81 2.80 0.02
CA PRO A 171 15.20 3.16 -0.14
C PRO A 171 16.11 2.07 0.42
N ARG A 172 17.15 1.72 -0.33
CA ARG A 172 18.25 0.91 0.19
C ARG A 172 19.45 1.80 0.41
N ARG A 173 20.08 1.65 1.57
CA ARG A 173 21.38 2.25 1.84
C ARG A 173 22.40 1.51 0.98
N ASN A 174 23.14 2.25 0.17
CA ASN A 174 24.35 1.72 -0.44
C ASN A 174 25.39 1.61 0.68
N ASN A 175 25.96 0.42 0.86
CA ASN A 175 27.13 0.21 1.71
C ASN A 175 28.36 0.69 0.95
#